data_AF-A0A378N1J2-F1
#
_entry.id   AF-A0A378N1J2-F1
#
_cell.length_a   1.000
_cell.length_b   1.000
_cell.length_c   1.000
_cell.angle_alpha   90.00
_cell.angle_beta   90.00
_cell.angle_gamma   90.00
#
_symmetry.space_group_name_H-M   'P 1'
#
loop_
_entity.id
_entity.type
_entity.pdbx_description
1 polymer ?
#
loop_
_entity_poly.entity_id
_entity_poly.type
_entity_poly.pdbx_seq_one_letter_code
_entity_poly.pdbx_strand_id
1 'polypeptide(L)' 'MLNFVRNEQWELLQNPELQDKIEFEIDHNNHESYDIYIRIPLTERVIVKEQDGHLTATHADERTLPMFRHLPV' A
#
# COMPACT_ATOMS: atom_id res chain seq x y z
N MET A 1 -6.05 4.81 -5.67
CA MET A 1 -5.19 4.86 -4.47
C MET A 1 -5.55 3.78 -3.45
N LEU A 2 -6.76 3.73 -2.88
CA LEU A 2 -7.12 2.70 -1.87
C LEU A 2 -6.93 1.25 -2.34
N ASN A 3 -7.16 0.96 -3.63
CA ASN A 3 -6.88 -0.36 -4.20
C ASN A 3 -5.38 -0.71 -4.21
N PHE A 4 -4.50 0.27 -4.42
CA PHE A 4 -3.05 0.06 -4.36
C PHE A 4 -2.62 -0.28 -2.94
N VAL A 5 -3.04 0.50 -1.93
CA VAL A 5 -2.74 0.21 -0.52
C VAL A 5 -3.24 -1.17 -0.12
N ARG A 6 -4.47 -1.53 -0.53
CA ARG A 6 -5.03 -2.86 -0.25
C ARG A 6 -4.20 -4.00 -0.84
N ASN A 7 -3.58 -3.82 -1.99
CA ASN A 7 -2.89 -4.89 -2.71
C ASN A 7 -1.40 -4.97 -2.38
N GLU A 8 -0.75 -3.80 -2.33
CA GLU A 8 0.70 -3.68 -2.19
C GLU A 8 1.15 -3.36 -0.76
N GLN A 9 0.30 -2.75 0.06
CA GLN A 9 0.61 -2.30 1.43
C GLN A 9 -0.43 -2.82 2.43
N TRP A 10 -0.90 -4.06 2.21
CA TRP A 10 -2.02 -4.67 2.93
C TRP A 10 -1.77 -4.79 4.44
N GLU A 11 -0.50 -4.87 4.85
CA GLU A 11 -0.08 -4.92 6.23
C GLU A 11 -0.47 -3.66 7.02
N LEU A 12 -0.50 -2.49 6.37
CA LEU A 12 -0.93 -1.24 7.00
C LEU A 12 -2.43 -1.27 7.34
N LEU A 13 -3.21 -2.11 6.66
CA LEU A 13 -4.64 -2.28 6.90
C LEU A 13 -4.94 -3.42 7.88
N GLN A 14 -4.17 -4.50 7.83
CA GLN A 14 -4.42 -5.70 8.64
C GLN A 14 -3.73 -5.71 10.00
N ASN A 15 -2.64 -4.97 10.17
CA ASN A 15 -1.95 -4.85 11.45
C ASN A 15 -2.44 -3.60 12.21
N PRO A 16 -3.20 -3.75 13.32
CA PRO A 16 -3.70 -2.61 14.09
C PRO A 16 -2.61 -1.65 14.58
N GLU A 17 -1.40 -2.16 14.83
CA GLU A 17 -0.26 -1.36 15.29
C GLU A 17 0.37 -0.48 14.19
N LEU A 18 -0.02 -0.69 12.93
CA LEU A 18 0.50 0.07 11.78
C LEU A 18 -0.55 1.00 11.17
N GLN A 19 -1.82 0.91 11.60
CA GLN A 19 -2.90 1.70 11.04
C GLN A 19 -2.76 3.19 11.34
N ASP A 20 -2.12 3.54 12.46
CA ASP A 20 -1.81 4.92 12.84
C ASP A 20 -0.81 5.60 11.89
N LYS A 21 -0.09 4.82 11.08
CA LYS A 21 0.84 5.32 10.06
C LYS A 21 0.14 5.76 8.76
N ILE A 22 -1.16 5.48 8.61
CA ILE A 22 -1.95 6.01 7.49
C ILE A 22 -2.53 7.34 7.95
N GLU A 23 -1.97 8.44 7.44
CA GLU A 23 -2.34 9.77 7.89
C GLU A 23 -3.23 10.46 6.83
N PHE A 24 -4.29 11.10 7.33
CA PHE A 24 -5.23 11.88 6.54
C PHE A 24 -5.26 13.31 7.10
N GLU A 25 -4.99 14.29 6.26
CA GLU A 25 -5.16 15.70 6.59
C GLU A 25 -6.22 16.27 5.65
N ILE A 26 -7.22 16.95 6.23
CA ILE A 26 -8.31 17.58 5.48
C ILE A 26 -8.14 19.08 5.65
N ASP A 27 -8.03 19.78 4.52
CA ASP A 27 -8.01 21.23 4.47
C ASP A 27 -9.30 21.74 3.82
N HIS A 28 -9.91 22.75 4.43
CA HIS A 28 -11.16 23.32 3.97
C HIS A 28 -10.86 24.51 3.06
N ASN A 29 -11.03 24.34 1.75
CA ASN A 29 -10.69 25.39 0.80
C ASN A 29 -11.82 26.42 0.57
N ASN A 30 -13.10 26.01 0.67
CA ASN A 30 -14.30 26.86 0.55
C ASN A 30 -15.56 26.09 1.05
N HIS A 31 -16.75 26.70 1.02
CA HIS A 31 -18.00 26.07 1.53
C HIS A 31 -18.52 24.86 0.73
N GLU A 32 -17.88 24.49 -0.38
CA GLU A 32 -18.31 23.44 -1.32
C GLU A 32 -17.27 22.33 -1.53
N SER A 33 -15.99 22.56 -1.18
CA SER A 33 -14.92 21.58 -1.41
C SER A 33 -13.88 21.52 -0.29
N TYR A 34 -13.19 20.39 -0.26
CA TYR A 34 -12.11 20.08 0.67
C TYR A 34 -10.94 19.49 -0.10
N ASP A 35 -9.74 19.84 0.31
CA ASP A 35 -8.51 19.20 -0.13
C ASP A 35 -8.15 18.10 0.86
N ILE A 36 -7.84 16.91 0.34
CA ILE A 36 -7.53 15.74 1.16
C ILE A 36 -6.10 15.32 0.85
N TYR A 37 -5.24 15.41 1.85
CA TYR A 37 -3.89 14.88 1.82
C TYR A 37 -3.88 13.51 2.48
N ILE A 38 -3.25 12.56 1.79
CA ILE A 38 -3.11 11.17 2.27
C ILE A 38 -1.63 10.84 2.25
N ARG A 39 -1.06 10.52 3.42
CA ARG A 39 0.34 10.14 3.58
C ARG A 39 0.40 8.68 4.03
N ILE A 40 1.11 7.86 3.25
CA ILE A 40 1.22 6.41 3.43
C ILE A 40 2.71 6.03 3.34
N PRO A 41 3.29 5.35 4.33
CA PRO A 41 4.63 4.80 4.22
C PRO A 41 4.63 3.64 3.22
N LEU A 42 5.63 3.60 2.33
CA LEU A 42 5.81 2.50 1.39
C LEU A 42 6.87 1.53 1.91
N THR A 43 6.57 0.24 1.85
CA THR A 43 7.46 -0.85 2.21
C THR A 43 7.77 -1.73 1.00
N GLU A 44 8.95 -2.35 1.02
CA GLU A 44 9.33 -3.43 0.10
C GLU A 44 9.06 -4.77 0.79
N ARG A 45 8.35 -5.69 0.13
CA ARG A 45 7.96 -6.96 0.73
C ARG A 45 9.11 -7.97 0.68
N VAL A 46 9.55 -8.46 1.84
CA VAL A 46 10.58 -9.51 1.96
C VAL A 46 9.98 -10.79 2.52
N ILE A 47 10.22 -11.91 1.84
CA ILE A 47 9.80 -13.25 2.26
C ILE A 47 11.01 -13.94 2.90
N VAL A 48 10.86 -14.39 4.15
CA VAL A 48 11.89 -15.16 4.85
C VAL A 48 11.45 -16.61 4.94
N LYS A 49 12.33 -17.54 4.58
CA LYS A 49 12.11 -18.99 4.68
C LYS A 49 13.28 -19.64 5.41
N GLU A 50 12.98 -20.62 6.26
CA GLU A 50 13.98 -21.48 6.87
C GLU A 50 14.14 -22.75 6.03
N GLN A 51 15.39 -23.10 5.69
CA GLN A 51 15.76 -24.35 5.03
C GLN A 51 17.05 -24.88 5.67
N ASP A 52 17.02 -26.13 6.14
CA ASP A 52 18.16 -26.83 6.75
C ASP A 52 18.87 -26.04 7.88
N GLY A 53 18.09 -25.32 8.70
CA GLY A 53 18.62 -24.47 9.78
C GLY A 53 19.20 -23.12 9.33
N HIS A 54 19.04 -22.76 8.06
CA HIS A 54 19.43 -21.46 7.52
C HIS A 54 18.22 -20.63 7.11
N LEU A 55 18.25 -19.34 7.48
CA LEU A 55 17.25 -18.36 7.05
C LEU A 55 17.67 -17.73 5.72
N THR A 56 16.84 -17.89 4.70
CA THR A 56 16.99 -17.22 3.42
C THR A 56 15.92 -16.15 3.27
N ALA A 57 16.33 -14.90 3.03
CA ALA A 57 15.44 -13.80 2.71
C ALA A 57 15.41 -13.56 1.20
N THR A 58 14.23 -13.30 0.64
CA THR A 58 14.04 -13.01 -0.79
C THR A 58 13.08 -11.84 -0.94
N HIS A 59 13.44 -10.86 -1.77
CA HIS A 59 12.53 -9.79 -2.16
C HIS A 59 11.38 -10.39 -2.98
N ALA A 60 10.15 -10.06 -2.62
CA ALA A 60 9.00 -10.51 -3.38
C ALA A 60 8.86 -9.60 -4.61
N ASP A 61 8.61 -10.19 -5.77
CA ASP A 61 8.33 -9.39 -6.97
C ASP A 61 7.15 -8.46 -6.72
N GLU A 62 7.25 -7.24 -7.27
CA GLU A 62 6.14 -6.30 -7.31
C GLU A 62 4.98 -6.95 -8.07
N ARG A 63 3.77 -6.83 -7.53
CA ARG A 63 2.61 -7.41 -8.21
C ARG A 63 2.39 -6.67 -9.52
N THR A 64 2.39 -7.41 -10.62
CA THR A 64 1.98 -6.86 -11.90
C THR A 64 0.49 -6.54 -11.85
N LEU A 65 0.16 -5.25 -11.75
CA LEU A 65 -1.20 -4.80 -11.98
C LEU A 65 -1.59 -5.18 -13.41
N PRO A 66 -2.79 -5.73 -13.66
CA PRO A 66 -3.27 -5.90 -15.03
C PRO A 66 -3.26 -4.50 -15.67
N MET A 67 -2.43 -4.29 -16.69
CA MET A 67 -2.45 -3.04 -17.46
C MET A 67 -3.89 -2.74 -17.81
N PHE A 68 -4.35 -1.52 -17.47
CA PHE A 68 -5.68 -1.04 -17.82
C PHE A 68 -5.93 -1.35 -19.30
N ARG A 69 -6.74 -2.38 -19.56
CA ARG A 69 -7.12 -2.78 -20.91
C ARG A 69 -7.87 -1.58 -21.46
N HIS A 70 -7.25 -0.83 -22.38
CA HIS A 70 -7.92 0.23 -23.12
C HIS A 70 -9.18 -0.39 -23.70
N LEU A 71 -10.34 0.01 -23.17
CA LEU A 71 -11.60 -0.26 -23.85
C LEU A 71 -11.57 0.62 -25.10
N PRO A 72 -11.78 0.05 -26.30
CA PRO A 72 -11.89 0.86 -27.51
C PRO A 72 -13.06 1.84 -27.32
N VAL A 73 -12.79 3.10 -27.67
CA VAL A 73 -13.76 4.21 -27.66
C VAL A 73 -14.82 3.99 -28.73
#